data_AF-A0A7Z9G301-F1
#
_entry.id   AF-A0A7Z9G301-F1
#
_cell.length_a   1.000
_cell.length_b   1.000
_cell.length_c   1.000
_cell.angle_alpha   90.00
_cell.angle_beta   90.00
_cell.angle_gamma   90.00
#
_symmetry.space_group_name_H-M   'P 1'
#
loop_
_entity.id
_entity.type
_entity.pdbx_description
1 polymer ?
#
loop_
_entity_poly.entity_id
_entity_poly.type
_entity_poly.pdbx_seq_one_letter_code
_entity_poly.pdbx_strand_id
1 'polypeptide(L)'
;MEGNFIASAKTLFLDDFGDGKIDKAFKFTGQDPKWVEKGGALSQTKKSVGDVCHAIIVDREYPKAITIQAKLRVDEWESGAYARSGISVRVNLAGNGLCFLFSDHRVAKPRTGAAFLNDHVAWGSLVQYEWDVKGWYWFQLQIDAKDKMY
;
A
#
# COMPACT_ATOMS: atom_id res chain seq x y z
N MET A 1 34.18 -13.40 -13.79
CA MET A 1 32.92 -13.68 -14.52
C MET A 1 31.79 -13.38 -13.58
N GLU A 2 31.24 -12.17 -13.66
CA GLU A 2 30.01 -11.83 -12.94
C GLU A 2 28.84 -12.33 -13.79
N GLY A 3 28.19 -13.38 -13.32
CA GLY A 3 26.98 -13.89 -13.96
C GLY A 3 25.88 -12.84 -13.81
N ASN A 4 25.38 -12.34 -14.94
CA ASN A 4 24.12 -11.61 -14.98
C ASN A 4 23.01 -12.57 -14.53
N PHE A 5 22.67 -12.52 -13.25
CA PHE A 5 21.45 -13.14 -12.75
C PHE A 5 20.27 -12.32 -13.29
N ILE A 6 19.63 -12.80 -14.35
CA ILE A 6 18.29 -12.33 -14.68
C ILE A 6 17.37 -12.94 -13.62
N ALA A 7 17.05 -12.14 -12.59
CA ALA A 7 16.02 -12.50 -11.64
C ALA A 7 14.68 -12.56 -12.39
N SER A 8 14.20 -13.76 -12.67
CA SER A 8 12.84 -13.98 -13.15
C SER A 8 11.89 -13.95 -11.94
N ALA A 9 10.96 -13.00 -11.92
CA ALA A 9 9.88 -12.95 -10.94
C ALA A 9 8.59 -13.42 -11.60
N LYS A 10 7.86 -14.32 -10.93
CA LYS A 10 6.51 -14.73 -11.36
C LYS A 10 5.51 -13.64 -10.95
N THR A 11 4.72 -13.14 -11.90
CA THR A 11 3.55 -12.31 -11.59
C THR A 11 2.49 -13.15 -10.88
N LEU A 12 2.17 -12.78 -9.64
CA LEU A 12 1.16 -13.46 -8.82
C LEU A 12 -0.23 -12.84 -8.99
N PHE A 13 -0.29 -11.55 -9.32
CA PHE A 13 -1.48 -10.78 -9.58
C PHE A 13 -1.12 -9.57 -10.44
N LEU A 14 -2.01 -9.20 -11.34
CA LEU A 14 -1.94 -7.95 -12.09
C LEU A 14 -3.37 -7.52 -12.38
N ASP A 15 -3.64 -6.24 -12.18
CA ASP A 15 -4.90 -5.62 -12.52
C ASP A 15 -4.60 -4.18 -12.95
N ASP A 16 -5.14 -3.78 -14.10
CA ASP A 16 -5.03 -2.42 -14.63
C ASP A 16 -6.31 -1.60 -14.41
N PHE A 17 -7.33 -2.23 -13.81
CA PHE A 17 -8.64 -1.66 -13.51
C PHE A 17 -9.37 -1.09 -14.75
N GLY A 18 -9.02 -1.59 -15.94
CA GLY A 18 -9.55 -1.14 -17.21
C GLY A 18 -10.93 -1.69 -17.56
N ASP A 19 -11.36 -2.77 -16.90
CA ASP A 19 -12.64 -3.44 -17.19
C ASP A 19 -13.81 -2.91 -16.32
N GLY A 20 -13.51 -2.10 -15.29
CA GLY A 20 -14.50 -1.48 -14.42
C GLY A 20 -15.15 -2.46 -13.47
N LYS A 21 -14.51 -3.59 -13.17
CA LYS A 21 -15.01 -4.65 -12.30
C LYS A 21 -13.95 -5.07 -11.30
N ILE A 22 -14.23 -4.77 -10.04
CA ILE A 22 -13.43 -5.22 -8.91
C ILE A 22 -13.23 -6.75 -8.97
N ASP A 23 -11.98 -7.19 -9.12
CA ASP A 23 -11.64 -8.61 -9.10
C ASP A 23 -12.02 -9.27 -7.76
N LYS A 24 -12.55 -10.49 -7.82
CA LYS A 24 -12.97 -11.29 -6.65
C LYS A 24 -11.83 -11.61 -5.67
N ALA A 25 -10.59 -11.46 -6.11
CA ALA A 25 -9.38 -11.63 -5.31
C ALA A 25 -9.28 -10.58 -4.20
N PHE A 26 -9.83 -9.38 -4.42
CA PHE A 26 -9.87 -8.34 -3.41
C PHE A 26 -10.80 -8.69 -2.26
N LYS A 27 -10.31 -8.45 -1.04
CA LYS A 27 -11.08 -8.37 0.20
C LYS A 27 -10.89 -6.99 0.78
N PHE A 28 -11.98 -6.43 1.30
CA PHE A 28 -11.98 -5.10 1.87
C PHE A 28 -12.06 -5.20 3.39
N THR A 29 -11.15 -4.51 4.08
CA THR A 29 -11.08 -4.49 5.56
C THR A 29 -11.18 -3.05 6.07
N GLY A 30 -11.53 -2.90 7.35
CA GLY A 30 -11.75 -1.60 8.00
C GLY A 30 -13.22 -1.37 8.39
N GLN A 31 -13.50 -0.19 8.95
CA GLN A 31 -14.85 0.17 9.38
C GLN A 31 -15.70 0.63 8.19
N ASP A 32 -16.54 -0.28 7.67
CA ASP A 32 -17.41 -0.06 6.49
C ASP A 32 -16.60 0.39 5.27
N PRO A 33 -15.76 -0.52 4.71
CA PRO A 33 -14.87 -0.18 3.61
C PRO A 33 -15.67 -0.10 2.32
N LYS A 34 -15.58 1.05 1.64
CA LYS A 34 -16.27 1.29 0.36
C LYS A 34 -15.28 1.55 -0.75
N TRP A 35 -15.29 0.65 -1.72
CA TRP A 35 -14.42 0.67 -2.87
C TRP A 35 -15.24 0.62 -4.15
N VAL A 36 -14.76 1.31 -5.18
CA VAL A 36 -15.33 1.28 -6.51
C VAL A 36 -14.20 1.14 -7.51
N GLU A 37 -14.42 0.40 -8.58
CA GLU A 37 -13.54 0.44 -9.74
C GLU A 37 -14.18 1.29 -10.83
N LYS A 38 -13.49 2.35 -11.26
CA LYS A 38 -13.97 3.23 -12.31
C LYS A 38 -12.81 4.01 -12.93
N GLY A 39 -12.80 4.08 -14.26
CA GLY A 39 -11.87 4.94 -14.99
C GLY A 39 -10.41 4.53 -14.83
N GLY A 40 -10.12 3.23 -14.81
CA GLY A 40 -8.74 2.72 -14.69
C GLY A 40 -8.18 2.76 -13.26
N ALA A 41 -9.05 2.81 -12.24
CA ALA A 41 -8.60 2.84 -10.85
C ALA A 41 -9.60 2.16 -9.88
N LEU A 42 -9.06 1.35 -8.97
CA LEU A 42 -9.72 0.96 -7.73
C LEU A 42 -9.60 2.10 -6.71
N SER A 43 -10.73 2.67 -6.29
CA SER A 43 -10.80 3.88 -5.47
C SER A 43 -11.58 3.64 -4.18
N GLN A 44 -11.01 4.08 -3.07
CA GLN A 44 -11.71 4.18 -1.79
C GLN A 44 -12.62 5.42 -1.83
N THR A 45 -13.89 5.29 -1.44
CA THR A 45 -14.90 6.37 -1.61
C THR A 45 -15.37 7.00 -0.30
N LYS A 46 -14.98 6.43 0.84
CA LYS A 46 -15.48 6.85 2.15
C LYS A 46 -14.49 7.79 2.85
N LYS A 47 -14.91 9.02 3.08
CA LYS A 47 -14.06 10.04 3.73
C LYS A 47 -14.02 9.97 5.27
N SER A 48 -14.66 8.99 5.89
CA SER A 48 -14.75 8.96 7.36
C SER A 48 -13.39 8.70 8.00
N VAL A 49 -13.09 9.44 9.05
CA VAL A 49 -11.94 9.20 9.93
C VAL A 49 -12.06 7.81 10.56
N GLY A 50 -11.01 7.00 10.42
CA GLY A 50 -10.93 5.67 11.05
C GLY A 50 -9.78 4.82 10.49
N ASP A 51 -9.05 4.16 11.38
CA ASP A 51 -8.09 3.11 11.04
C ASP A 51 -8.82 1.80 10.70
N VAL A 52 -8.42 1.04 9.68
CA VAL A 52 -7.74 1.39 8.43
C VAL A 52 -8.54 0.72 7.31
N CYS A 53 -8.77 1.43 6.20
CA CYS A 53 -9.52 0.90 5.05
C CYS A 53 -8.56 0.32 4.01
N HIS A 54 -8.55 -1.00 3.84
CA HIS A 54 -7.67 -1.67 2.89
C HIS A 54 -8.44 -2.39 1.77
N ALA A 55 -7.78 -2.52 0.62
CA ALA A 55 -8.06 -3.51 -0.39
C ALA A 55 -6.90 -4.50 -0.41
N ILE A 56 -7.12 -5.70 0.12
CA ILE A 56 -6.10 -6.75 0.26
C ILE A 56 -6.42 -7.93 -0.63
N ILE A 57 -5.39 -8.64 -1.10
CA ILE A 57 -5.58 -9.83 -1.93
C ILE A 57 -5.15 -11.06 -1.13
N VAL A 58 -6.09 -11.93 -0.80
CA VAL A 58 -5.90 -13.06 0.14
C VAL A 58 -6.46 -14.39 -0.39
N ASP A 59 -6.80 -14.46 -1.66
CA ASP A 59 -7.36 -15.64 -2.33
C ASP A 59 -6.30 -16.69 -2.73
N ARG A 60 -5.04 -16.47 -2.35
CA ARG A 60 -3.89 -17.31 -2.71
C ARG A 60 -2.79 -17.27 -1.66
N GLU A 61 -1.93 -18.27 -1.71
CA GLU A 61 -0.69 -18.27 -0.95
C GLU A 61 0.36 -17.39 -1.62
N TYR A 62 1.17 -16.72 -0.79
CA TYR A 62 2.26 -15.87 -1.24
C TYR A 62 3.62 -16.44 -0.80
N PRO A 63 4.64 -16.38 -1.67
CA PRO A 63 6.00 -16.72 -1.29
C PRO A 63 6.53 -15.80 -0.18
N LYS A 64 7.53 -16.28 0.56
CA LYS A 64 8.19 -15.49 1.63
C LYS A 64 8.80 -14.20 1.09
N ALA A 65 9.39 -14.26 -0.11
CA ALA A 65 9.84 -13.09 -0.84
C ALA A 65 8.72 -12.62 -1.76
N ILE A 66 8.31 -11.36 -1.66
CA ILE A 66 7.25 -10.79 -2.47
C ILE A 66 7.52 -9.32 -2.74
N THR A 67 7.15 -8.87 -3.94
CA THR A 67 7.12 -7.46 -4.31
C THR A 67 5.69 -7.09 -4.68
N ILE A 68 5.22 -5.96 -4.17
CA ILE A 68 4.02 -5.29 -4.67
C ILE A 68 4.42 -3.97 -5.31
N GLN A 69 3.84 -3.68 -6.46
CA GLN A 69 3.95 -2.41 -7.16
C GLN A 69 2.54 -1.90 -7.43
N ALA A 70 2.32 -0.61 -7.22
CA ALA A 70 1.05 0.03 -7.54
C ALA A 70 1.28 1.50 -7.86
N LYS A 71 0.42 2.05 -8.72
CA LYS A 71 0.35 3.49 -8.98
C LYS A 71 -0.76 4.06 -8.11
N LEU A 72 -0.43 4.97 -7.20
CA LEU A 72 -1.37 5.56 -6.25
C LEU A 72 -1.55 7.05 -6.50
N ARG A 73 -2.75 7.54 -6.19
CA ARG A 73 -3.11 8.94 -6.14
C ARG A 73 -3.87 9.22 -4.86
N VAL A 74 -3.48 10.25 -4.14
CA VAL A 74 -4.22 10.75 -2.97
C VAL A 74 -5.12 11.88 -3.45
N ASP A 75 -6.44 11.69 -3.45
CA ASP A 75 -7.37 12.71 -3.99
C ASP A 75 -7.56 13.91 -3.07
N GLU A 76 -7.59 13.66 -1.77
CA GLU A 76 -7.73 14.64 -0.70
C GLU A 76 -6.86 14.20 0.48
N TRP A 77 -6.35 15.15 1.27
CA TRP A 77 -5.52 14.87 2.43
C TRP A 77 -5.84 15.82 3.58
N GLU A 78 -5.97 15.24 4.77
CA GLU A 78 -6.04 15.96 6.03
C GLU A 78 -4.92 15.43 6.92
N SER A 79 -4.04 16.34 7.39
CA SER A 79 -2.91 15.96 8.24
C SER A 79 -3.41 15.46 9.59
N GLY A 80 -2.70 14.48 10.16
CA GLY A 80 -3.05 13.93 11.47
C GLY A 80 -2.17 12.75 11.85
N ALA A 81 -2.17 12.41 13.14
CA ALA A 81 -1.35 11.32 13.69
C ALA A 81 -1.57 9.96 12.97
N TYR A 82 -2.77 9.75 12.43
CA TYR A 82 -3.15 8.52 11.75
C TYR A 82 -3.26 8.66 10.22
N ALA A 83 -2.97 9.85 9.66
CA ALA A 83 -3.10 10.13 8.24
C ALA A 83 -2.06 9.35 7.43
N ARG A 84 -2.55 8.39 6.62
CA ARG A 84 -1.75 7.37 5.96
C ARG A 84 -2.39 6.94 4.64
N SER A 85 -1.59 6.75 3.60
CA SER A 85 -2.01 6.13 2.34
C SER A 85 -0.83 5.46 1.64
N GLY A 86 -0.99 4.26 1.08
CA GLY A 86 0.11 3.57 0.42
C GLY A 86 -0.16 2.09 0.16
N ILE A 87 0.91 1.29 0.15
CA ILE A 87 0.88 -0.14 -0.13
C ILE A 87 1.35 -0.95 1.07
N SER A 88 0.88 -2.18 1.15
CA SER A 88 1.21 -3.08 2.25
C SER A 88 1.37 -4.51 1.78
N VAL A 89 2.17 -5.28 2.50
CA VAL A 89 2.36 -6.73 2.31
C VAL A 89 2.22 -7.44 3.65
N ARG A 90 1.97 -8.76 3.60
CA ARG A 90 1.74 -9.61 4.79
C ARG A 90 0.64 -9.05 5.70
N VAL A 91 -0.42 -8.54 5.08
CA VAL A 91 -1.56 -7.93 5.77
C VAL A 91 -2.49 -9.04 6.26
N ASN A 92 -2.89 -8.97 7.53
CA ASN A 92 -3.91 -9.86 8.09
C ASN A 92 -5.33 -9.29 7.88
N LEU A 93 -6.37 -10.05 8.25
CA LEU A 93 -7.76 -9.60 8.09
C LEU A 93 -8.14 -8.42 9.01
N ALA A 94 -7.35 -8.13 10.04
CA ALA A 94 -7.52 -6.94 10.85
C ALA A 94 -6.93 -5.68 10.19
N GLY A 95 -6.20 -5.82 9.08
CA GLY A 95 -5.55 -4.71 8.38
C GLY A 95 -4.09 -4.48 8.79
N ASN A 96 -3.55 -5.26 9.73
CA ASN A 96 -2.20 -5.07 10.20
C ASN A 96 -1.22 -5.76 9.23
N GLY A 97 -0.17 -5.04 8.84
CA GLY A 97 0.87 -5.57 7.97
C GLY A 97 2.11 -4.68 7.93
N LEU A 98 2.97 -4.95 6.95
CA LEU A 98 4.14 -4.12 6.68
C LEU A 98 3.80 -3.16 5.54
N CYS A 99 3.84 -1.88 5.84
CA CYS A 99 3.32 -0.83 4.99
C CYS A 99 4.42 0.13 4.56
N PHE A 100 4.32 0.63 3.33
CA PHE A 100 5.05 1.80 2.84
C PHE A 100 4.04 2.87 2.43
N LEU A 101 4.06 3.99 3.16
CA LEU A 101 2.95 4.94 3.21
C LEU A 101 3.43 6.37 3.02
N PHE A 102 2.66 7.18 2.28
CA PHE A 102 2.65 8.62 2.52
C PHE A 102 2.08 8.91 3.89
N SER A 103 2.76 9.79 4.63
CA SER A 103 2.30 10.31 5.91
C SER A 103 3.10 11.56 6.27
N ASP A 104 2.44 12.56 6.82
CA ASP A 104 3.06 13.82 7.25
C ASP A 104 3.08 14.02 8.78
N HIS A 105 2.69 12.99 9.56
CA HIS A 105 2.58 13.12 11.02
C HIS A 105 3.92 13.28 11.77
N ARG A 106 5.06 12.99 11.12
CA ARG A 106 6.43 13.08 11.69
C ARG A 106 7.30 14.13 11.01
N VAL A 107 6.69 15.11 10.34
CA VAL A 107 7.40 16.20 9.65
C VAL A 107 6.80 17.56 9.99
N ALA A 108 7.51 18.63 9.64
CA ALA A 108 7.08 20.01 9.88
C ALA A 108 6.10 20.55 8.82
N LYS A 109 6.11 19.99 7.61
CA LYS A 109 5.34 20.48 6.46
C LYS A 109 4.27 19.46 6.05
N PRO A 110 3.00 19.85 5.89
CA PRO A 110 1.96 18.97 5.36
C PRO A 110 2.38 18.35 4.02
N ARG A 111 1.91 17.13 3.77
CA ARG A 111 2.19 16.40 2.52
C ARG A 111 3.69 16.24 2.22
N THR A 112 4.49 16.09 3.27
CA THR A 112 5.91 15.77 3.17
C THR A 112 6.15 14.51 3.98
N GLY A 113 6.61 13.43 3.35
CA GLY A 113 6.94 12.21 4.06
C GLY A 113 6.45 10.95 3.37
N ALA A 114 7.35 9.99 3.26
CA ALA A 114 7.06 8.59 2.97
C ALA A 114 7.76 7.73 4.03
N ALA A 115 7.06 6.77 4.62
CA ALA A 115 7.57 6.01 5.76
C ALA A 115 7.19 4.54 5.73
N PHE A 116 8.05 3.72 6.33
CA PHE A 116 7.72 2.35 6.68
C PHE A 116 6.92 2.28 7.97
N LEU A 117 6.00 1.34 8.05
CA LEU A 117 5.23 1.04 9.25
C LEU A 117 5.06 -0.47 9.39
N ASN A 118 5.43 -1.01 10.54
CA ASN A 118 4.92 -2.29 11.00
C ASN A 118 3.65 -1.98 11.81
N ASP A 119 2.50 -2.16 11.18
CA ASP A 119 1.26 -1.58 11.67
C ASP A 119 0.86 -2.15 13.04
N HIS A 120 0.39 -1.27 13.92
CA HIS A 120 0.20 -1.53 15.36
C HIS A 120 1.43 -1.95 16.17
N VAL A 121 2.63 -1.99 15.59
CA VAL A 121 3.88 -2.36 16.29
C VAL A 121 4.80 -1.15 16.42
N ALA A 122 5.30 -0.62 15.30
CA ALA A 122 6.27 0.47 15.32
C ALA A 122 6.39 1.14 13.95
N TRP A 123 6.64 2.45 13.99
CA TRP A 123 7.07 3.19 12.82
C TRP A 123 8.54 2.92 12.49
N GLY A 124 8.83 2.73 11.21
CA GLY A 124 10.18 2.64 10.68
C GLY A 124 10.70 4.00 10.19
N SER A 125 11.73 3.91 9.33
CA SER A 125 12.38 5.05 8.69
C SER A 125 11.39 5.95 7.95
N LEU A 126 11.64 7.25 8.04
CA LEU A 126 10.93 8.31 7.33
C LEU A 126 11.87 8.93 6.29
N VAL A 127 11.39 9.08 5.07
CA VAL A 127 12.05 9.86 4.01
C VAL A 127 11.28 11.15 3.82
N GLN A 128 11.99 12.28 3.82
CA GLN A 128 11.43 13.57 3.43
C GLN A 128 11.17 13.55 1.92
N TYR A 129 9.90 13.47 1.55
CA TYR A 129 9.47 13.41 0.15
C TYR A 129 8.20 14.24 0.01
N GLU A 130 8.26 15.30 -0.80
CA GLU A 130 7.10 16.14 -1.07
C GLU A 130 6.19 15.49 -2.11
N TRP A 131 4.89 15.50 -1.84
CA TRP A 131 3.91 14.93 -2.75
C TRP A 131 2.63 15.79 -2.81
N ASP A 132 1.92 15.65 -3.92
CA ASP A 132 0.74 16.43 -4.24
C ASP A 132 -0.52 15.58 -4.21
N VAL A 133 -1.59 16.18 -3.67
CA VAL A 133 -2.93 15.65 -3.89
C VAL A 133 -3.23 15.68 -5.39
N LYS A 134 -3.93 14.65 -5.88
CA LYS A 134 -4.23 14.39 -7.29
C LYS A 134 -2.99 14.07 -8.15
N GLY A 135 -1.79 14.03 -7.57
CA GLY A 135 -0.58 13.51 -8.21
C GLY A 135 -0.55 11.98 -8.20
N TRP A 136 -0.12 11.38 -9.31
CA TRP A 136 0.09 9.93 -9.40
C TRP A 136 1.55 9.56 -9.10
N TYR A 137 1.74 8.57 -8.24
CA TYR A 137 3.05 8.11 -7.79
C TYR A 137 3.16 6.58 -7.90
N TRP A 138 4.32 6.11 -8.35
CA TRP A 138 4.63 4.69 -8.29
C TRP A 138 5.18 4.34 -6.91
N PHE A 139 4.59 3.31 -6.31
CA PHE A 139 5.07 2.69 -5.09
C PHE A 139 5.57 1.29 -5.40
N GLN A 140 6.66 0.91 -4.73
CA GLN A 140 7.17 -0.45 -4.71
C GLN A 140 7.57 -0.82 -3.28
N LEU A 141 7.10 -1.98 -2.81
CA LEU A 141 7.50 -2.56 -1.54
C LEU A 141 7.91 -4.00 -1.79
N GLN A 142 9.13 -4.34 -1.37
CA GLN A 142 9.69 -5.68 -1.50
C GLN A 142 10.06 -6.20 -0.12
N ILE A 143 9.77 -7.48 0.11
CA ILE A 143 10.32 -8.26 1.22
C ILE A 143 11.12 -9.41 0.60
N ASP A 144 12.33 -9.62 1.10
CA ASP A 144 13.17 -10.74 0.72
C ASP A 144 12.96 -11.96 1.63
N ALA A 145 13.36 -13.13 1.14
CA ALA A 145 13.23 -14.37 1.90
C ALA A 145 14.17 -14.46 3.12
N LYS A 146 15.10 -13.52 3.28
CA LYS A 146 16.20 -13.59 4.25
C LYS A 146 15.85 -13.13 5.66
N ASP A 147 14.68 -12.57 5.91
CA ASP A 147 14.38 -12.06 7.25
C ASP A 147 13.64 -13.08 8.11
N LYS A 148 14.35 -13.57 9.14
CA LYS A 148 13.72 -13.92 10.41
C LYS A 148 13.07 -12.63 10.92
N MET A 149 11.75 -12.54 10.82
CA MET A 149 11.01 -11.51 11.54
C MET A 149 11.12 -11.84 13.03
N TYR A 150 11.73 -10.93 13.78
CA TYR A 150 11.73 -10.96 15.25
C TYR A 150 10.35 -10.65 15.79
#